data_AF-A0A7X6PWL3-F1
#
_entry.id   AF-A0A7X6PWL3-F1
#
_cell.length_a   1.000
_cell.length_b   1.000
_cell.length_c   1.000
_cell.angle_alpha   90.00
_cell.angle_beta   90.00
_cell.angle_gamma   90.00
#
_symmetry.space_group_name_H-M   'P 1'
#
loop_
_entity.id
_entity.type
_entity.pdbx_description
1 polymer ?
#
loop_
_entity_poly.entity_id
_entity_poly.type
_entity_poly.pdbx_seq_one_letter_code
_entity_poly.pdbx_strand_id
1 'polypeptide(L)'
;MKNLKLTTIKEKGQTRTVIRVKDVMIGEGFTVIAGPCSIESEEQTVETAIKVKEAGADILRGGAFKPRTSPYAFQGMGIKGLQILEKAGRESGL
;
A
#
# COMPACT_ATOMS: atom_id res chain seq x y z
N MET A 1 -6.15 -18.75 -17.62
CA MET A 1 -6.94 -17.58 -18.06
C MET A 1 -6.80 -17.42 -19.58
N LYS A 2 -7.77 -17.88 -20.38
CA LYS A 2 -7.65 -17.88 -21.86
C LYS A 2 -8.38 -16.70 -22.56
N ASN A 3 -9.20 -15.94 -21.84
CA ASN A 3 -10.05 -14.88 -22.40
C ASN A 3 -9.63 -13.45 -22.00
N LEU A 4 -8.39 -13.24 -21.56
CA LEU A 4 -7.88 -11.91 -21.24
C LEU A 4 -7.18 -11.32 -22.48
N LYS A 5 -7.59 -10.12 -22.90
CA LYS A 5 -7.03 -9.41 -24.06
C LYS A 5 -6.14 -8.23 -23.66
N LEU A 6 -6.58 -7.41 -22.71
CA LEU A 6 -5.90 -6.16 -22.35
C LEU A 6 -4.67 -6.39 -21.45
N THR A 7 -4.65 -7.46 -20.65
CA THR A 7 -3.58 -7.73 -19.70
C THR A 7 -2.50 -8.66 -20.25
N THR A 8 -2.65 -9.12 -21.49
CA THR A 8 -1.73 -10.08 -22.09
C THR A 8 -0.65 -9.38 -22.90
N ILE A 9 0.60 -9.77 -22.67
CA ILE A 9 1.73 -9.43 -23.54
C ILE A 9 1.60 -10.33 -24.78
N LYS A 10 0.88 -9.88 -25.80
CA LYS A 10 0.59 -10.66 -27.02
C LYS A 10 1.41 -10.21 -28.22
N GLU A 11 1.89 -8.97 -28.23
CA GLU A 11 2.50 -8.38 -29.42
C GLU A 11 4.02 -8.23 -29.27
N LYS A 12 4.76 -8.51 -30.35
CA LYS A 12 6.18 -8.18 -30.43
C LYS A 12 6.32 -6.66 -30.35
N GLY A 13 7.03 -6.17 -29.32
CA GLY A 13 7.22 -4.74 -29.06
C GLY A 13 6.37 -4.18 -27.93
N GLN A 14 5.44 -4.96 -27.35
CA GLN A 14 4.71 -4.55 -26.15
C GLN A 14 5.69 -4.44 -24.97
N THR A 15 5.85 -3.23 -24.45
CA THR A 15 6.68 -2.96 -23.28
C THR A 15 5.97 -3.38 -22.00
N ARG A 16 6.74 -3.75 -20.97
CA ARG A 16 6.18 -4.02 -19.64
C ARG A 16 5.44 -2.78 -19.15
N THR A 17 4.23 -2.95 -18.64
CA THR A 17 3.49 -1.84 -18.01
C THR A 17 4.21 -1.43 -16.74
N VAL A 18 4.50 -0.13 -16.64
CA VAL A 18 5.08 0.49 -15.46
C VAL A 18 4.04 1.39 -14.82
N ILE A 19 3.74 1.14 -13.55
CA ILE A 19 2.76 1.91 -12.80
C ILE A 19 3.49 2.92 -11.93
N ARG A 20 3.24 4.21 -12.18
CA ARG A 20 3.77 5.30 -11.36
C ARG A 20 2.81 5.61 -10.20
N VAL A 21 3.33 5.56 -8.97
CA VAL A 21 2.62 5.99 -7.76
C VAL A 21 3.48 7.05 -7.06
N LYS A 22 3.07 8.32 -7.12
CA LYS A 22 3.94 9.47 -6.78
C LYS A 22 5.27 9.37 -7.54
N ASP A 23 6.37 9.13 -6.84
CA ASP A 23 7.72 9.02 -7.40
C ASP A 23 8.21 7.57 -7.53
N VAL A 24 7.39 6.58 -7.16
CA VAL A 24 7.73 5.15 -7.23
C VAL A 24 7.26 4.54 -8.55
N MET A 25 8.14 3.78 -9.21
CA MET A 25 7.89 3.09 -10.48
C MET A 25 7.78 1.57 -10.27
N ILE A 26 6.55 1.04 -10.30
CA ILE A 26 6.29 -0.40 -10.14
C ILE A 26 6.35 -1.07 -11.51
N GLY A 27 7.34 -1.93 -11.72
CA GLY A 27 7.56 -2.64 -12.99
C GLY A 27 8.96 -2.44 -13.59
N GLU A 28 9.76 -1.53 -13.04
CA GLU A 28 11.14 -1.21 -13.46
C GLU A 28 12.19 -1.52 -12.37
N GLY A 29 11.87 -2.41 -11.44
CA GLY A 29 12.75 -2.77 -10.34
C GLY A 29 12.05 -3.63 -9.30
N PHE A 30 12.56 -3.57 -8.07
CA PHE A 30 11.96 -4.23 -6.92
C PHE A 30 11.35 -3.17 -6.00
N THR A 31 10.03 -3.24 -5.80
CA THR A 31 9.28 -2.30 -4.95
C THR A 31 8.77 -2.99 -3.70
N VAL A 32 9.00 -2.40 -2.54
CA VAL A 32 8.51 -2.90 -1.25
C VAL A 32 7.39 -2.00 -0.72
N ILE A 33 6.23 -2.61 -0.50
CA ILE A 33 5.08 -1.98 0.16
C ILE A 33 4.97 -2.57 1.57
N ALA A 34 5.18 -1.75 2.60
CA ALA A 34 5.25 -2.20 3.98
C ALA A 34 4.44 -1.31 4.93
N GLY A 35 4.09 -1.85 6.10
CA GLY A 35 3.25 -1.18 7.10
C GLY A 35 2.28 -2.15 7.77
N PRO A 36 1.46 -1.67 8.73
CA PRO A 36 0.67 -2.57 9.56
C PRO A 36 -0.48 -3.24 8.80
N CYS A 37 -0.98 -4.33 9.38
CA CYS A 37 -2.17 -4.99 8.86
C CYS A 37 -3.39 -4.06 8.92
N SER A 38 -3.65 -3.48 10.08
CA SER A 38 -4.74 -2.54 10.33
C SER A 38 -4.16 -1.29 10.98
N ILE A 39 -4.81 -0.16 10.79
CA ILE A 39 -4.48 1.08 11.51
C ILE A 39 -5.20 1.03 12.85
N GLU A 40 -4.44 1.10 13.94
CA GLU A 40 -4.96 0.89 15.30
C GLU A 40 -4.84 2.15 16.16
N SER A 41 -3.78 2.94 15.96
CA SER A 41 -3.61 4.28 16.52
C SER A 41 -2.72 5.13 15.63
N GLU A 42 -2.71 6.44 15.89
CA GLU A 42 -1.81 7.37 15.21
C GLU A 42 -0.35 7.06 15.52
N GLU A 43 -0.02 6.95 16.82
CA GLU A 43 1.32 6.61 17.31
C GLU A 43 1.86 5.33 16.65
N GLN A 44 1.06 4.25 16.69
CA GLN A 44 1.46 2.96 16.10
C GLN A 44 1.71 3.10 14.60
N THR A 45 0.86 3.83 13.88
CA THR A 45 0.95 3.94 12.41
C THR A 45 2.13 4.80 12.00
N VAL A 46 2.34 5.94 12.67
CA VAL A 46 3.48 6.84 12.42
C VAL A 46 4.80 6.15 12.75
N GLU A 47 4.90 5.51 13.91
CA GLU A 47 6.11 4.77 14.31
C GLU A 47 6.43 3.66 13.30
N THR A 48 5.41 2.91 12.87
CA THR A 48 5.59 1.87 11.85
C THR A 48 6.04 2.47 10.52
N ALA A 49 5.45 3.59 10.09
CA ALA A 49 5.79 4.26 8.84
C ALA A 49 7.25 4.73 8.80
N ILE A 50 7.75 5.27 9.92
CA ILE A 50 9.15 5.67 10.06
C ILE A 50 10.06 4.44 9.99
N LYS A 51 9.78 3.40 10.79
CA LYS A 51 10.61 2.18 10.82
C LYS A 51 10.68 1.46 9.47
N VAL A 52 9.57 1.36 8.74
CA VAL A 52 9.59 0.72 7.43
C VAL A 52 10.30 1.59 6.39
N LYS A 53 10.23 2.93 6.49
CA LYS A 53 11.02 3.83 5.65
C LYS A 53 12.51 3.64 5.87
N GLU A 54 12.95 3.62 7.12
CA GLU A 54 14.35 3.38 7.51
C GLU A 54 14.86 2.02 7.00
N ALA A 55 13.99 1.01 6.97
CA ALA A 55 14.30 -0.30 6.42
C ALA A 55 14.28 -0.37 4.87
N GLY A 56 13.96 0.73 4.18
CA GLY A 56 13.98 0.83 2.72
C GLY A 56 12.66 0.52 2.03
N ALA A 57 11.51 0.63 2.71
CA ALA A 57 10.22 0.55 2.03
C ALA A 57 10.01 1.74 1.07
N ASP A 58 9.33 1.48 -0.05
CA ASP A 58 9.02 2.49 -1.06
C ASP A 58 7.63 3.09 -0.88
N ILE A 59 6.68 2.30 -0.37
CA ILE A 59 5.27 2.69 -0.20
C ILE A 59 4.75 2.21 1.16
N LEU A 60 4.01 3.09 1.85
CA LEU A 60 3.32 2.76 3.10
C LEU A 60 1.97 2.09 2.82
N ARG A 61 1.68 0.98 3.50
CA ARG A 61 0.33 0.37 3.57
C ARG A 61 -0.25 0.42 4.99
N GLY A 62 -1.58 0.49 5.08
CA GLY A 62 -2.31 0.36 6.35
C GLY A 62 -3.80 0.18 6.11
N GLY A 63 -4.42 -0.85 6.71
CA GLY A 63 -5.84 -1.14 6.48
C GLY A 63 -6.75 -0.32 7.40
N ALA A 64 -7.48 0.66 6.84
CA ALA A 64 -8.45 1.45 7.58
C ALA A 64 -9.85 0.80 7.66
N PHE A 65 -10.25 0.08 6.61
CA PHE A 65 -11.49 -0.71 6.56
C PHE A 65 -11.11 -2.19 6.44
N LYS A 66 -11.61 -3.03 7.34
CA LYS A 66 -11.21 -4.43 7.39
C LYS A 66 -12.44 -5.33 7.16
N PRO A 67 -12.50 -6.06 6.05
CA PRO A 67 -13.62 -6.97 5.78
C PRO A 67 -13.48 -8.21 6.67
N ARG A 68 -14.00 -8.14 7.89
CA ARG A 68 -13.92 -9.23 8.86
C ARG A 68 -15.01 -10.24 8.61
N THR A 69 -14.65 -11.52 8.71
CA THR A 69 -15.61 -12.62 8.70
C THR A 69 -16.52 -12.58 9.94
N SER A 70 -15.97 -12.20 11.10
CA SER A 70 -16.73 -12.03 12.35
C SER A 70 -17.14 -10.57 12.54
N PRO A 71 -18.41 -10.28 12.87
CA PRO A 71 -18.87 -8.92 13.15
C PRO A 71 -18.27 -8.35 14.45
N TYR A 72 -17.81 -9.22 15.36
CA TYR A 72 -17.26 -8.82 16.67
C TYR A 72 -15.76 -8.52 16.62
N ALA A 73 -15.09 -8.82 15.51
CA ALA A 73 -13.68 -8.46 15.33
C ALA A 73 -13.53 -6.95 15.10
N PHE A 74 -12.33 -6.42 15.36
CA PHE A 74 -12.00 -5.03 15.05
C PHE A 74 -12.18 -4.74 13.55
N GLN A 75 -13.10 -3.84 13.21
CA GLN A 75 -13.49 -3.54 11.81
C GLN A 75 -12.56 -2.53 11.12
N GLY A 76 -11.57 -2.01 11.82
CA GLY A 76 -10.74 -0.89 11.36
C GLY A 76 -11.27 0.46 11.86
N MET A 77 -10.43 1.50 11.75
CA MET A 77 -10.76 2.87 12.19
C MET A 77 -11.55 3.68 11.15
N GLY A 78 -11.87 3.09 10.00
CA GLY A 78 -12.62 3.75 8.92
C GLY A 78 -11.95 5.05 8.45
N ILE A 79 -12.73 6.13 8.32
CA ILE A 79 -12.23 7.43 7.84
C ILE A 79 -11.11 7.99 8.73
N LYS A 80 -11.21 7.83 10.06
CA LYS A 80 -10.14 8.25 10.98
C LYS A 80 -8.84 7.51 10.69
N GLY A 81 -8.93 6.22 10.34
CA GLY A 81 -7.79 5.43 9.90
C GLY A 81 -7.14 5.98 8.62
N LEU A 82 -7.94 6.41 7.64
CA LEU A 82 -7.41 7.02 6.42
C LEU A 82 -6.66 8.33 6.69
N GLN A 83 -7.18 9.18 7.59
CA GLN A 83 -6.52 10.43 8.00
C GLN A 83 -5.19 10.14 8.70
N ILE A 84 -5.16 9.14 9.57
CA ILE A 84 -3.94 8.69 10.23
C ILE A 84 -2.92 8.16 9.20
N LEU A 85 -3.35 7.37 8.22
CA LEU A 85 -2.45 6.85 7.17
C LEU A 85 -1.84 7.97 6.33
N GLU A 86 -2.65 8.98 5.97
CA GLU A 86 -2.20 10.16 5.23
C GLU A 86 -1.18 10.96 6.03
N LYS A 87 -1.43 11.19 7.33
CA LYS A 87 -0.48 11.84 8.23
C LYS A 87 0.83 11.05 8.33
N ALA A 88 0.76 9.75 8.60
CA ALA A 88 1.94 8.89 8.72
C ALA A 88 2.79 8.86 7.44
N GLY A 89 2.16 8.80 6.26
CA GLY A 89 2.85 8.88 4.98
C GLY A 89 3.57 10.23 4.78
N ARG A 90 2.92 11.34 5.15
CA ARG A 90 3.59 12.66 5.12
C ARG A 90 4.80 12.74 6.05
N GLU A 91 4.67 12.22 7.27
CA GLU A 91 5.74 12.30 8.27
C GLU A 91 6.95 11.41 7.94
N SER A 92 6.73 10.23 7.35
CA SER A 92 7.82 9.33 6.95
C SER A 92 8.35 9.59 5.53
N GLY A 93 7.65 10.38 4.72
CA GLY A 93 7.98 10.56 3.30
C GLY A 93 7.66 9.34 2.44
N LEU A 94 6.56 8.63 2.74
CA LEU A 94 5.99 7.52 1.97
C LEU A 94 4.63 7.88 1.36
#